data_AF-A0A9X3S8A7-F1
#
_entry.id   AF-A0A9X3S8A7-F1
#
_cell.length_a   1.000
_cell.length_b   1.000
_cell.length_c   1.000
_cell.angle_alpha   90.00
_cell.angle_beta   90.00
_cell.angle_gamma   90.00
#
_symmetry.space_group_name_H-M   'P 1'
#
loop_
_entity.id
_entity.type
_entity.pdbx_description
1 polymer ?
#
loop_
_entity_poly.entity_id
_entity_poly.type
_entity_poly.pdbx_seq_one_letter_code
_entity_poly.pdbx_strand_id
1 'polypeptide(L)'
;MTVALCATAIVVIALLWEVMLPYVDRRMESRRARKAARADGDVHAYDPGRERRAEQRARELLKSCVNEEEWEMYRDLGLIRVWGGESLDKELRGVPYGYLIYPHKPIVAYLPQTGRLLNEYCVEFPDESKPYGSARLPDSDDVLAKWMALKGDERRLISSANMHLPGRQVDPRQVQRDIWRLGRWERERLERHRRASSGAA
;
A
#
# COMPACT_ATOMS: atom_id res chain seq x y z
N MET A 1 26.94 -26.37 39.06
CA MET A 1 25.72 -26.20 38.24
C MET A 1 25.43 -24.75 37.87
N THR A 2 25.56 -23.81 38.81
CA THR A 2 25.34 -22.36 38.57
C THR A 2 26.23 -21.77 37.47
N VAL A 3 27.53 -22.10 37.46
CA VAL A 3 28.48 -21.57 36.47
C VAL A 3 28.15 -22.03 35.04
N ALA A 4 27.74 -23.28 34.86
CA ALA A 4 27.34 -23.82 33.56
C ALA A 4 26.06 -23.14 33.02
N LEU A 5 25.09 -22.87 33.90
CA LEU A 5 23.87 -22.14 33.55
C LEU A 5 24.14 -20.70 33.13
N CYS A 6 25.06 -20.01 33.83
CA CYS A 6 25.48 -18.67 33.46
C CYS A 6 26.15 -18.64 32.08
N ALA A 7 27.02 -19.61 31.78
CA ALA A 7 27.67 -19.69 30.48
C ALA A 7 26.66 -19.90 29.34
N THR A 8 25.69 -20.80 29.53
CA THR A 8 24.62 -21.03 28.53
C THR A 8 23.71 -19.81 28.34
N ALA A 9 23.38 -19.09 29.42
CA ALA A 9 22.55 -17.90 29.34
C ALA A 9 23.23 -16.78 28.54
N ILE A 10 24.54 -16.59 28.72
CA ILE A 10 25.32 -15.59 27.98
C ILE A 10 25.33 -15.91 26.48
N VAL A 11 25.53 -17.18 26.10
CA VAL A 11 25.51 -17.61 24.69
C VAL A 11 24.13 -17.39 24.07
N VAL A 12 23.05 -17.72 24.79
CA VAL A 12 21.67 -17.50 24.31
C VAL A 12 21.38 -16.01 24.13
N ILE A 13 21.79 -15.16 25.07
CA ILE A 13 21.60 -13.71 24.97
C ILE A 13 22.41 -13.14 23.80
N ALA A 14 23.65 -13.60 23.59
CA ALA A 14 24.50 -13.17 22.48
C ALA A 14 23.89 -13.55 21.12
N LEU A 15 23.35 -14.76 20.99
CA LEU A 15 22.69 -15.21 19.76
C LEU A 15 21.36 -14.47 19.51
N LEU A 16 20.58 -14.21 20.57
CA LEU A 16 19.34 -13.43 20.46
C LEU A 16 19.63 -11.97 20.08
N TRP A 17 20.76 -11.43 20.50
CA TRP A 17 21.17 -10.06 20.17
C TRP A 17 21.44 -9.88 18.67
N GLU A 18 22.13 -10.81 18.01
CA GLU A 18 22.36 -10.74 16.55
C GLU A 18 21.07 -10.82 15.73
N VAL A 19 20.07 -11.55 16.21
CA VAL A 19 18.76 -11.66 15.54
C VAL A 19 17.90 -10.41 15.77
N MET A 20 18.04 -9.75 16.93
CA MET A 20 17.24 -8.57 17.30
C MET A 20 17.83 -7.25 16.75
N LEU A 21 19.14 -7.16 16.55
CA LEU A 21 19.84 -6.00 15.96
C LEU A 21 19.22 -5.50 14.64
N PRO A 22 18.98 -6.33 13.60
CA PRO A 22 18.40 -5.86 12.33
C PRO A 22 16.94 -5.40 12.44
N TYR A 23 16.23 -5.74 13.52
CA TYR A 23 14.86 -5.30 13.78
C TYR A 23 14.82 -3.93 14.50
N VAL A 24 15.75 -3.72 15.44
CA VAL A 24 15.89 -2.46 16.16
C VAL A 24 16.46 -1.36 15.26
N ASP A 25 17.44 -1.69 14.42
CA ASP A 25 18.04 -0.74 13.48
C ASP A 25 17.02 -0.19 12.49
N ARG A 26 16.11 -0.99 11.93
CA ARG A 26 15.06 -0.51 10.99
C ARG A 26 14.05 0.45 11.64
N ARG A 27 13.72 0.23 12.92
CA ARG A 27 12.84 1.13 13.69
C ARG A 27 13.56 2.43 14.06
N MET A 28 14.85 2.34 14.34
CA MET A 28 15.71 3.52 14.57
C MET A 28 16.00 4.28 13.28
N GLU A 29 16.19 3.63 12.14
CA GLU A 29 16.31 4.22 10.80
C GLU A 29 15.02 4.93 10.42
N SER A 30 13.85 4.35 10.65
CA SER A 30 12.56 5.03 10.40
C SER A 30 12.39 6.30 11.24
N ARG A 31 12.89 6.28 12.49
CA ARG A 31 12.86 7.45 13.39
C ARG A 31 13.96 8.45 13.06
N ARG A 32 15.15 7.99 12.66
CA ARG A 32 16.29 8.80 12.24
C ARG A 32 16.04 9.44 10.88
N ALA A 33 15.41 8.76 9.92
CA ALA A 33 14.95 9.32 8.66
C ALA A 33 13.87 10.40 8.88
N ARG A 34 12.90 10.17 9.80
CA ARG A 34 11.93 11.21 10.19
C ARG A 34 12.57 12.39 10.93
N LYS A 35 13.66 12.16 11.68
CA LYS A 35 14.38 13.21 12.42
C LYS A 35 15.38 13.94 11.53
N ALA A 36 16.00 13.25 10.57
CA ALA A 36 16.87 13.78 9.54
C ALA A 36 16.05 14.60 8.53
N ALA A 37 14.89 14.12 8.08
CA ALA A 37 13.95 14.93 7.27
C ALA A 37 13.46 16.21 7.99
N ARG A 38 13.51 16.24 9.32
CA ARG A 38 13.24 17.46 10.12
C ARG A 38 14.47 18.32 10.37
N ALA A 39 15.66 17.73 10.31
CA ALA A 39 16.94 18.39 10.58
C ALA A 39 17.62 18.92 9.29
N ASP A 40 17.30 18.32 8.14
CA ASP A 40 17.81 18.67 6.80
C ASP A 40 17.18 19.94 6.24
N GLY A 41 16.41 20.67 7.06
CA GLY A 41 16.45 22.13 7.02
C GLY A 41 15.96 22.81 5.75
N ASP A 42 15.15 22.18 4.90
CA ASP A 42 14.48 22.91 3.83
C ASP A 42 13.17 23.52 4.34
N VAL A 43 13.31 24.64 5.06
CA VAL A 43 12.20 25.52 5.45
C VAL A 43 11.79 26.41 4.27
N HIS A 44 11.75 25.86 3.05
CA HIS A 44 10.96 26.46 1.98
C HIS A 44 9.47 26.26 2.30
N ALA A 45 8.94 27.20 3.09
CA ALA A 45 7.52 27.50 3.26
C ALA A 45 6.60 26.26 3.21
N TYR A 46 6.67 25.42 4.25
CA TYR A 46 5.61 24.44 4.52
C TYR A 46 4.29 25.22 4.67
N ASP A 47 3.53 25.28 3.58
CA ASP A 47 2.19 25.86 3.51
C ASP A 47 1.19 24.72 3.42
N PRO A 48 0.51 24.36 4.54
CA PRO A 48 -0.54 23.36 4.55
C PRO A 48 -1.67 23.63 3.53
N GLY A 49 -1.85 24.89 3.09
CA GLY A 49 -2.79 25.26 2.04
C GLY A 49 -2.35 24.85 0.64
N ARG A 50 -1.04 24.82 0.35
CA ARG A 50 -0.49 24.33 -0.92
C ARG A 50 -0.67 22.83 -1.06
N GLU A 51 -0.35 22.07 -0.02
CA GLU A 51 -0.50 20.60 -0.02
C GLU A 51 -1.96 20.20 -0.18
N ARG A 52 -2.88 20.85 0.55
CA ARG A 52 -4.33 20.61 0.40
C ARG A 52 -4.84 20.92 -1.01
N ARG A 53 -4.37 22.00 -1.65
CA ARG A 53 -4.74 22.31 -3.05
C ARG A 53 -4.14 21.33 -4.04
N ALA A 54 -2.92 20.86 -3.80
CA ALA A 54 -2.31 19.83 -4.63
C ALA A 54 -3.09 18.52 -4.53
N GLU A 55 -3.46 18.10 -3.32
CA GLU A 55 -4.28 16.92 -3.09
C GLU A 55 -5.68 17.07 -3.69
N GLN A 56 -6.33 18.23 -3.56
CA GLN A 56 -7.63 18.48 -4.20
C GLN A 56 -7.57 18.31 -5.72
N ARG A 57 -6.54 18.88 -6.37
CA ARG A 57 -6.34 18.74 -7.81
C ARG A 57 -6.05 17.29 -8.21
N ALA A 58 -5.20 16.60 -7.46
CA ALA A 58 -4.89 15.19 -7.70
C ALA A 58 -6.15 14.32 -7.55
N ARG A 59 -7.00 14.64 -6.58
CA ARG A 59 -8.26 13.95 -6.34
C ARG A 59 -9.29 14.18 -7.44
N GLU A 60 -9.36 15.41 -7.98
CA GLU A 60 -10.17 15.72 -9.17
C GLU A 60 -9.67 14.97 -10.40
N LEU A 61 -8.35 14.92 -10.60
CA LEU A 61 -7.73 14.16 -11.69
C LEU A 61 -8.07 12.67 -11.56
N LEU A 62 -7.83 12.07 -10.39
CA LEU A 62 -8.17 10.67 -10.11
C LEU A 62 -9.64 10.39 -10.45
N LYS A 63 -10.58 11.22 -9.98
CA LYS A 63 -12.01 11.09 -10.29
C LYS A 63 -12.30 11.11 -11.80
N SER A 64 -11.56 11.90 -12.57
CA SER A 64 -11.76 12.01 -14.03
C SER A 64 -11.16 10.84 -14.81
N CYS A 65 -10.15 10.15 -14.27
CA CYS A 65 -9.46 9.05 -14.94
C CYS A 65 -10.03 7.66 -14.64
N VAL A 66 -10.51 7.42 -13.41
CA VAL A 66 -11.00 6.10 -12.98
C VAL A 66 -12.51 5.99 -13.17
N ASN A 67 -13.03 4.76 -13.19
CA ASN A 67 -14.47 4.57 -13.29
C ASN A 67 -15.18 4.97 -11.97
N GLU A 68 -16.52 5.11 -12.00
CA GLU A 68 -17.29 5.52 -10.81
C GLU A 68 -17.11 4.55 -9.64
N GLU A 69 -16.97 3.24 -9.90
CA GLU A 69 -16.75 2.26 -8.83
C GLU A 69 -15.43 2.46 -8.10
N GLU A 70 -14.34 2.61 -8.86
CA GLU A 70 -13.00 2.84 -8.35
C GLU A 70 -12.91 4.19 -7.62
N TRP A 71 -13.56 5.22 -8.15
CA TRP A 71 -13.63 6.53 -7.52
C TRP A 71 -14.36 6.47 -6.17
N GLU A 72 -15.55 5.86 -6.12
CA GLU A 72 -16.30 5.72 -4.88
C GLU A 72 -15.55 4.86 -3.86
N MET A 73 -14.85 3.81 -4.33
CA MET A 73 -14.02 2.98 -3.48
C MET A 73 -12.88 3.79 -2.84
N TYR A 74 -12.17 4.60 -3.63
CA TYR A 74 -11.12 5.48 -3.10
C TYR A 74 -11.69 6.53 -2.13
N ARG A 75 -12.80 7.17 -2.50
CA ARG A 75 -13.48 8.19 -1.67
C ARG A 75 -13.88 7.65 -0.29
N ASP A 76 -14.41 6.42 -0.25
CA ASP A 76 -15.02 5.86 0.96
C ASP A 76 -14.02 5.02 1.78
N LEU A 77 -13.06 4.35 1.13
CA LEU A 77 -12.13 3.40 1.77
C LEU A 77 -10.67 3.89 1.81
N GLY A 78 -10.30 4.88 0.98
CA GLY A 78 -8.93 5.35 0.83
C GLY A 78 -8.01 4.38 0.07
N LEU A 79 -8.60 3.47 -0.71
CA LEU A 79 -7.89 2.47 -1.53
C LEU A 79 -8.68 2.15 -2.79
N ILE A 80 -8.01 1.56 -3.79
CA ILE A 80 -8.65 1.02 -5.00
C ILE A 80 -8.31 -0.47 -5.14
N ARG A 81 -9.28 -1.29 -5.54
CA ARG A 81 -9.08 -2.69 -5.93
C ARG A 81 -9.10 -2.83 -7.45
N VAL A 82 -8.00 -3.34 -7.99
CA VAL A 82 -7.87 -3.71 -9.41
C VAL A 82 -7.80 -5.23 -9.53
N TRP A 83 -8.59 -5.81 -10.42
CA TRP A 83 -8.52 -7.25 -10.71
C TRP A 83 -7.29 -7.56 -11.55
N GLY A 84 -6.59 -8.64 -11.21
CA GLY A 84 -5.47 -9.12 -12.00
C GLY A 84 -5.94 -9.83 -13.27
N GLY A 85 -5.29 -9.54 -14.39
CA GLY A 85 -5.57 -10.12 -15.70
C GLY A 85 -4.67 -11.30 -16.06
N GLU A 86 -3.49 -11.40 -15.45
CA GLU A 86 -2.49 -12.42 -15.80
C GLU A 86 -2.10 -13.28 -14.61
N SER A 87 -2.38 -14.58 -14.65
CA SER A 87 -2.02 -15.49 -13.56
C SER A 87 -0.56 -15.37 -13.13
N LEU A 88 -0.35 -14.78 -11.93
CA LEU A 88 0.94 -14.49 -11.29
C LEU A 88 1.81 -15.75 -11.08
N ASP A 89 1.19 -16.93 -11.02
CA ASP A 89 1.85 -18.21 -10.75
C ASP A 89 1.22 -19.35 -11.54
N LYS A 90 2.02 -20.36 -11.92
CA LYS A 90 1.49 -21.58 -12.57
C LYS A 90 0.38 -22.26 -11.75
N GLU A 91 0.46 -22.18 -10.42
CA GLU A 91 -0.53 -22.75 -9.49
C GLU A 91 -1.81 -21.93 -9.36
N LEU A 92 -1.74 -20.61 -9.64
CA LEU A 92 -2.88 -19.69 -9.58
C LEU A 92 -3.54 -19.52 -10.95
N ARG A 93 -3.23 -20.38 -11.94
CA ARG A 93 -3.80 -20.29 -13.28
C ARG A 93 -5.31 -20.44 -13.23
N GLY A 94 -6.00 -19.37 -13.65
CA GLY A 94 -7.46 -19.30 -13.68
C GLY A 94 -8.12 -18.93 -12.36
N VAL A 95 -7.36 -18.70 -11.28
CA VAL A 95 -7.91 -18.21 -10.01
C VAL A 95 -7.95 -16.68 -10.03
N PRO A 96 -9.12 -16.04 -9.88
CA PRO A 96 -9.19 -14.59 -9.85
C PRO A 96 -8.57 -14.07 -8.56
N TYR A 97 -7.58 -13.19 -8.71
CA TYR A 97 -6.91 -12.47 -7.64
C TYR A 97 -7.04 -10.96 -7.86
N GLY A 98 -6.79 -10.17 -6.82
CA GLY A 98 -6.90 -8.73 -6.87
C GLY A 98 -5.67 -8.02 -6.30
N TYR A 99 -5.51 -6.77 -6.67
CA TYR A 99 -4.52 -5.84 -6.14
C TYR A 99 -5.23 -4.75 -5.34
N LEU A 100 -4.73 -4.46 -4.15
CA LEU A 100 -5.10 -3.28 -3.37
C LEU A 100 -4.05 -2.20 -3.56
N ILE A 101 -4.50 -1.04 -4.03
CA ILE A 101 -3.69 0.15 -4.26
C ILE A 101 -3.95 1.13 -3.13
N TYR A 102 -2.86 1.56 -2.50
CA TYR A 102 -2.85 2.47 -1.37
C TYR A 102 -1.95 3.68 -1.67
N PRO A 103 -2.28 4.86 -1.16
CA PRO A 103 -1.35 5.98 -1.12
C PRO A 103 -0.09 5.60 -0.34
N HIS A 104 1.07 5.80 -0.97
CA HIS A 104 2.42 5.67 -0.40
C HIS A 104 2.74 4.35 0.30
N LYS A 105 2.02 3.28 -0.05
CA LYS A 105 2.29 1.91 0.37
C LYS A 105 2.44 1.02 -0.86
N PRO A 106 3.07 -0.17 -0.73
CA PRO A 106 3.14 -1.12 -1.84
C PRO A 106 1.74 -1.56 -2.27
N ILE A 107 1.66 -2.00 -3.52
CA ILE A 107 0.48 -2.67 -4.04
C ILE A 107 0.42 -4.07 -3.40
N VAL A 108 -0.71 -4.42 -2.82
CA VAL A 108 -0.88 -5.73 -2.16
C VAL A 108 -1.71 -6.65 -3.03
N ALA A 109 -1.13 -7.76 -3.51
CA ALA A 109 -1.88 -8.81 -4.17
C ALA A 109 -2.54 -9.74 -3.15
N TYR A 110 -3.77 -10.17 -3.40
CA TYR A 110 -4.53 -11.06 -2.52
C TYR A 110 -5.54 -11.92 -3.29
N LEU A 111 -6.01 -12.99 -2.65
CA LEU A 111 -7.10 -13.84 -3.13
C LEU A 111 -8.43 -13.39 -2.50
N PRO A 112 -9.40 -12.88 -3.27
CA PRO A 112 -10.66 -12.37 -2.71
C PRO A 112 -11.52 -13.44 -2.04
N GLN A 113 -11.41 -14.70 -2.45
CA GLN A 113 -12.21 -15.80 -1.92
C GLN A 113 -11.81 -16.16 -0.48
N THR A 114 -10.54 -15.98 -0.14
CA THR A 114 -9.97 -16.39 1.16
C THR A 114 -9.43 -15.23 1.98
N GLY A 115 -9.24 -14.06 1.37
CA GLY A 115 -8.48 -12.95 1.94
C GLY A 115 -6.97 -13.20 2.00
N ARG A 116 -6.47 -14.33 1.48
CA ARG A 116 -5.04 -14.68 1.57
C ARG A 116 -4.20 -13.65 0.82
N LEU A 117 -3.21 -13.06 1.49
CA LEU A 117 -2.25 -12.17 0.87
C LEU A 117 -1.23 -12.99 0.06
N LEU A 118 -0.91 -12.52 -1.13
CA LEU A 118 0.02 -13.16 -2.04
C LEU A 118 1.39 -12.50 -1.93
N ASN A 119 1.50 -11.23 -2.35
CA ASN A 119 2.75 -10.48 -2.41
C ASN A 119 2.51 -8.99 -2.16
N GLU A 120 3.58 -8.27 -1.80
CA GLU A 120 3.67 -6.81 -1.77
C GLU A 120 4.60 -6.34 -2.89
N TYR A 121 4.11 -5.48 -3.77
CA TYR A 121 4.88 -4.89 -4.88
C TYR A 121 5.21 -3.44 -4.56
N CYS A 122 6.48 -3.20 -4.29
CA CYS A 122 6.98 -1.88 -3.92
C CYS A 122 7.35 -1.14 -5.20
N VAL A 123 6.55 -0.13 -5.50
CA VAL A 123 6.71 0.74 -6.68
C VAL A 123 6.75 2.18 -6.18
N GLU A 124 7.74 2.92 -6.66
CA GLU A 124 7.91 4.33 -6.36
C GLU A 124 7.82 5.11 -7.66
N PHE A 125 6.99 6.15 -7.66
CA PHE A 125 6.85 7.08 -8.78
C PHE A 125 7.37 8.44 -8.28
N PRO A 126 8.59 8.84 -8.67
CA PRO A 126 9.17 10.10 -8.22
C PRO A 126 8.46 11.30 -8.86
N ASP A 127 8.30 12.38 -8.10
CA ASP A 127 7.84 13.67 -8.63
C ASP A 127 9.00 14.41 -9.31
N GLU A 128 9.17 14.23 -10.62
CA GLU A 128 10.24 14.87 -11.41
C GLU A 128 10.14 16.40 -11.45
N SER A 129 8.98 16.97 -11.07
CA SER A 129 8.75 18.43 -11.10
C SER A 129 9.38 19.17 -9.92
N LYS A 130 9.93 18.47 -8.92
CA LYS A 130 10.51 19.07 -7.71
C LYS A 130 11.94 18.56 -7.47
N PRO A 131 12.98 19.31 -7.90
CA PRO A 131 14.36 18.92 -7.67
C PRO A 131 14.80 18.98 -6.19
N TYR A 132 14.08 19.73 -5.32
CA TYR A 132 14.44 19.91 -3.90
C TYR A 132 13.23 19.86 -2.93
N GLY A 133 12.08 19.31 -3.33
CA GLY A 133 10.90 19.14 -2.45
C GLY A 133 10.74 17.70 -1.94
N SER A 134 9.72 17.42 -1.12
CA SER A 134 9.36 16.03 -0.79
C SER A 134 9.11 15.27 -2.10
N ALA A 135 9.99 14.33 -2.44
CA ALA A 135 10.03 13.60 -3.71
C ALA A 135 8.80 12.71 -3.99
N ARG A 136 7.73 12.85 -3.19
CA ARG A 136 6.52 12.05 -3.23
C ARG A 136 5.40 12.83 -3.90
N LEU A 137 4.69 12.16 -4.78
CA LEU A 137 3.45 12.62 -5.38
C LEU A 137 2.38 12.89 -4.30
N PRO A 138 1.32 13.66 -4.58
CA PRO A 138 0.10 13.67 -3.77
C PRO A 138 -0.51 12.27 -3.59
N ASP A 139 -1.31 12.05 -2.54
CA ASP A 139 -1.87 10.74 -2.20
C ASP A 139 -2.70 10.18 -3.36
N SER A 140 -3.61 11.00 -3.92
CA SER A 140 -4.44 10.60 -5.07
C SER A 140 -3.64 10.35 -6.36
N ASP A 141 -2.53 11.05 -6.54
CA ASP A 141 -1.73 10.97 -7.76
C ASP A 141 -0.84 9.73 -7.75
N ASP A 142 -0.28 9.36 -6.59
CA ASP A 142 0.41 8.09 -6.38
C ASP A 142 -0.52 6.88 -6.62
N VAL A 143 -1.77 6.96 -6.16
CA VAL A 143 -2.79 5.94 -6.45
C VAL A 143 -3.11 5.89 -7.95
N LEU A 144 -3.28 7.04 -8.59
CA LEU A 144 -3.52 7.11 -10.03
C LEU A 144 -2.37 6.50 -10.83
N ALA A 145 -1.11 6.82 -10.48
CA ALA A 145 0.07 6.28 -11.14
C ALA A 145 0.14 4.74 -11.05
N LYS A 146 -0.09 4.19 -9.84
CA LYS A 146 -0.16 2.73 -9.62
C LYS A 146 -1.30 2.08 -10.41
N TRP A 147 -2.46 2.73 -10.43
CA TRP A 147 -3.63 2.24 -11.17
C TRP A 147 -3.36 2.23 -12.68
N MET A 148 -2.82 3.33 -13.23
CA MET A 148 -2.47 3.43 -14.65
C MET A 148 -1.42 2.39 -15.04
N ALA A 149 -0.41 2.17 -14.20
CA ALA A 149 0.62 1.17 -14.46
C ALA A 149 0.04 -0.25 -14.50
N LEU A 150 -0.84 -0.61 -13.55
CA LEU A 150 -1.51 -1.90 -13.54
C LEU A 150 -2.45 -2.09 -14.74
N LYS A 151 -3.21 -1.06 -15.11
CA LYS A 151 -4.17 -1.12 -16.23
C LYS A 151 -3.50 -1.11 -17.59
N GLY A 152 -2.34 -0.46 -17.72
CA GLY A 152 -1.59 -0.38 -18.96
C GLY A 152 -0.80 -1.65 -19.26
N ASP A 153 0.02 -2.09 -18.31
CA ASP A 153 0.88 -3.28 -18.47
C ASP A 153 1.20 -3.87 -17.09
N GLU A 154 0.27 -4.71 -16.61
CA GLU A 154 0.40 -5.42 -15.34
C GLU A 154 1.72 -6.20 -15.28
N ARG A 155 2.03 -6.98 -16.32
CA ARG A 155 3.20 -7.86 -16.34
C ARG A 155 4.49 -7.07 -16.19
N ARG A 156 4.62 -5.97 -16.92
CA ARG A 156 5.80 -5.10 -16.84
C ARG A 156 5.93 -4.48 -15.45
N LEU A 157 4.83 -3.94 -14.89
CA LEU A 157 4.85 -3.39 -13.53
C LEU A 157 5.33 -4.44 -12.53
N ILE A 158 4.71 -5.62 -12.52
CA ILE A 158 5.05 -6.70 -11.59
C ILE A 158 6.49 -7.17 -11.75
N SER A 159 6.98 -7.32 -12.99
CA SER A 159 8.35 -7.77 -13.26
C SER A 159 9.44 -6.76 -12.84
N SER A 160 9.11 -5.47 -12.84
CA SER A 160 10.03 -4.40 -12.47
C SER A 160 9.95 -4.01 -10.99
N ALA A 161 8.84 -4.35 -10.31
CA ALA A 161 8.60 -4.00 -8.93
C ALA A 161 9.51 -4.78 -7.96
N ASN A 162 9.94 -4.12 -6.89
CA ASN A 162 10.60 -4.83 -5.80
C ASN A 162 9.56 -5.61 -5.00
N MET A 163 9.60 -6.94 -5.12
CA MET A 163 8.61 -7.85 -4.56
C MET A 163 9.01 -8.33 -3.17
N HIS A 164 8.04 -8.33 -2.25
CA HIS A 164 8.19 -8.81 -0.89
C HIS A 164 7.06 -9.75 -0.48
N LEU A 165 7.37 -10.65 0.45
CA LEU A 165 6.35 -11.44 1.13
C LEU A 165 5.43 -10.52 1.96
N PRO A 166 4.13 -10.86 2.11
CA PRO A 166 3.20 -10.10 2.91
C PRO A 166 3.68 -9.89 4.35
N GLY A 167 3.47 -8.68 4.88
CA GLY A 167 3.88 -8.31 6.23
C GLY A 167 5.25 -7.65 6.32
N ARG A 168 5.93 -7.43 5.19
CA ARG A 168 7.23 -6.77 5.18
C ARG A 168 7.11 -5.25 5.29
N GLN A 169 6.17 -4.64 4.57
CA GLN A 169 5.96 -3.19 4.60
C GLN A 169 4.58 -2.80 5.13
N VAL A 170 3.55 -3.62 4.91
CA VAL A 170 2.19 -3.35 5.38
C VAL A 170 1.79 -4.39 6.42
N ASP A 171 1.21 -3.96 7.55
CA ASP A 171 0.70 -4.88 8.56
C ASP A 171 -0.41 -5.77 7.95
N PRO A 172 -0.25 -7.11 7.93
CA PRO A 172 -1.27 -8.00 7.38
C PRO A 172 -2.62 -7.83 8.05
N ARG A 173 -2.66 -7.51 9.35
CA ARG A 173 -3.93 -7.28 10.07
C ARG A 173 -4.65 -6.04 9.59
N GLN A 174 -3.90 -5.01 9.17
CA GLN A 174 -4.48 -3.85 8.51
C GLN A 174 -5.10 -4.27 7.18
N VAL A 175 -4.36 -5.00 6.33
CA VAL A 175 -4.88 -5.42 5.03
C VAL A 175 -6.11 -6.31 5.16
N GLN A 176 -6.12 -7.25 6.12
CA GLN A 176 -7.31 -8.09 6.37
C GLN A 176 -8.54 -7.28 6.75
N ARG A 177 -8.35 -6.25 7.58
CA ARG A 177 -9.44 -5.32 7.94
C ARG A 177 -9.93 -4.56 6.72
N ASP A 178 -9.02 -4.14 5.85
CA ASP A 178 -9.33 -3.41 4.63
C ASP A 178 -10.11 -4.27 3.63
N ILE A 179 -9.71 -5.54 3.45
CA ILE A 179 -10.44 -6.53 2.65
C ILE A 179 -11.86 -6.73 3.20
N TRP A 180 -12.00 -6.85 4.51
CA TRP A 180 -13.32 -6.98 5.12
C TRP A 180 -14.19 -5.73 4.92
N ARG A 181 -13.59 -4.52 5.05
CA ARG A 181 -14.27 -3.25 4.79
C ARG A 181 -14.71 -3.14 3.33
N LEU A 182 -13.85 -3.54 2.39
CA LEU A 182 -14.14 -3.60 0.97
C LEU A 182 -15.33 -4.52 0.69
N GLY A 183 -15.32 -5.74 1.22
CA GLY A 183 -16.43 -6.67 1.01
C GLY A 183 -17.76 -6.19 1.60
N ARG A 184 -17.73 -5.46 2.73
CA ARG A 184 -18.93 -4.79 3.26
C ARG A 184 -19.41 -3.70 2.31
N TRP A 185 -18.51 -2.83 1.88
CA TRP A 185 -18.82 -1.73 0.97
C TRP A 185 -19.40 -2.24 -0.37
N GLU A 186 -18.86 -3.33 -0.93
CA GLU A 186 -19.37 -3.96 -2.17
C GLU A 186 -20.82 -4.44 -1.99
N ARG A 187 -21.15 -5.07 -0.85
CA ARG A 187 -22.53 -5.51 -0.56
C ARG A 187 -23.49 -4.32 -0.44
N GLU A 188 -23.11 -3.29 0.32
CA GLU A 188 -23.93 -2.09 0.49
C GLU A 188 -24.17 -1.38 -0.85
N ARG A 189 -23.15 -1.29 -1.70
CA ARG A 189 -23.27 -0.72 -3.05
C ARG A 189 -24.21 -1.53 -3.94
N LEU A 190 -24.09 -2.87 -3.95
CA LEU A 190 -24.97 -3.76 -4.70
C LEU A 190 -26.42 -3.65 -4.24
N GLU A 191 -26.66 -3.54 -2.93
CA GLU A 191 -27.99 -3.31 -2.38
C GLU A 191 -28.57 -1.96 -2.82
N ARG A 192 -27.77 -0.88 -2.80
CA ARG A 192 -28.19 0.44 -3.30
C ARG A 192 -28.57 0.38 -4.78
N HIS A 193 -27.75 -0.24 -5.62
CA HIS A 193 -28.07 -0.41 -7.05
C HIS A 193 -29.34 -1.24 -7.26
N ARG A 194 -29.50 -2.33 -6.50
CA ARG A 194 -30.71 -3.17 -6.58
C ARG A 194 -31.97 -2.38 -6.23
N ARG A 195 -31.94 -1.60 -5.14
CA ARG A 195 -33.07 -0.74 -4.72
C ARG A 195 -33.40 0.33 -5.76
N ALA A 196 -32.37 0.97 -6.33
CA ALA A 196 -32.55 1.94 -7.40
C ALA A 196 -33.19 1.32 -8.64
N SER A 197 -32.78 0.09 -9.02
CA SER A 197 -33.36 -0.61 -10.17
C SER A 197 -34.80 -1.10 -9.93
N SER A 198 -35.15 -1.49 -8.70
CA SER A 198 -36.49 -1.96 -8.35
C SER A 198 -37.51 -0.84 -8.12
N GLY A 199 -37.07 0.38 -7.79
CA GLY A 199 -37.96 1.54 -7.62
C GLY A 199 -38.22 2.33 -8.91
N ALA A 200 -37.59 1.95 -10.02
CA ALA A 200 -37.76 2.56 -11.33
C ALA A 200 -38.70 1.75 -12.26
N ALA A 201 -39.30 0.67 -11.74
CA ALA A 201 -40.31 -0.16 -12.41
C ALA A 201 -41.66 0.02 -11.70
#